data_AF-A0A6J0SPC3-F1
#
_entry.id   AF-A0A6J0SPC3-F1
#
_cell.length_a   1.000
_cell.length_b   1.000
_cell.length_c   1.000
_cell.angle_alpha   90.00
_cell.angle_beta   90.00
_cell.angle_gamma   90.00
#
_symmetry.space_group_name_H-M   'P 1'
#
loop_
_entity.id
_entity.type
_entity.pdbx_description
1 polymer ?
#
loop_
_entity_poly.entity_id
_entity_poly.type
_entity_poly.pdbx_seq_one_letter_code
_entity_poly.pdbx_strand_id
1 'polypeptide(L)'
;MPRPSRAWPMGVLDGGARTARRLRTGARGRWGGRRSRVFTAVLSRLHDGVRTLSYACQLAGGLLVARSRQGVSPLGHGLLTASAQLSHCRTVLRLFDDLSMLAYSCQYGLGRQEEDAAVRWLSVLINLADQLYYPCEHVAWAAEARILPAEADRWWALSTALWGVSLLLGIARSLRILSRLRSQLRKPPSGSASRKTRARAKAEALTVLSNLADLANAVHWMPAGLLWAGRFPPWLVGLLGSISSLLGIYLTYDTEGHEE
;
A
#
# COMPACT_ATOMS: atom_id res chain seq x y z
N MET A 1 -31.37 -0.41 -15.84
CA MET A 1 -31.07 -0.54 -14.40
C MET A 1 -29.62 -0.17 -14.17
N PRO A 2 -29.28 0.81 -13.31
CA PRO A 2 -27.90 1.05 -12.95
C PRO A 2 -27.41 -0.15 -12.16
N ARG A 3 -26.30 -0.77 -12.58
CA ARG A 3 -25.64 -1.82 -11.79
C ARG A 3 -25.31 -1.23 -10.41
N PRO A 4 -25.47 -1.98 -9.31
CA PRO A 4 -24.94 -1.54 -8.02
C PRO A 4 -23.45 -1.27 -8.22
N SER A 5 -23.04 -0.04 -7.95
CA SER A 5 -21.66 0.40 -8.01
C SER A 5 -20.84 -0.55 -7.14
N ARG A 6 -20.07 -1.44 -7.76
CA ARG A 6 -18.99 -2.11 -7.04
C ARG A 6 -18.07 -0.98 -6.63
N ALA A 7 -18.02 -0.69 -5.33
CA ALA A 7 -17.00 0.16 -4.78
C ALA A 7 -15.67 -0.59 -4.98
N TRP A 8 -15.05 -0.40 -6.14
CA TRP A 8 -13.73 -0.92 -6.39
C TRP A 8 -12.78 -0.32 -5.36
N PRO A 9 -11.82 -1.11 -4.88
CA PRO A 9 -10.73 -0.51 -4.19
C PRO A 9 -9.95 0.34 -5.14
N MET A 10 -9.83 1.55 -4.70
CA MET A 10 -8.71 2.36 -5.08
C MET A 10 -7.50 1.74 -4.39
N GLY A 11 -6.83 0.77 -5.02
CA GLY A 11 -5.73 0.00 -4.44
C GLY A 11 -4.67 0.91 -3.84
N VAL A 12 -3.92 0.43 -2.85
CA VAL A 12 -2.98 1.29 -2.13
C VAL A 12 -1.54 0.98 -2.47
N LEU A 13 -0.84 1.99 -2.95
CA LEU A 13 0.61 1.92 -3.12
C LEU A 13 1.27 2.10 -1.80
N ASP A 14 1.81 1.01 -1.31
CA ASP A 14 2.52 1.06 -0.05
C ASP A 14 3.56 -0.07 0.08
N GLY A 15 3.77 -0.87 -0.98
CA GLY A 15 4.87 -1.84 -1.05
C GLY A 15 6.18 -1.21 -1.56
N GLY A 16 6.22 -0.81 -2.83
CA GLY A 16 7.41 -0.20 -3.44
C GLY A 16 7.70 1.21 -2.95
N ALA A 17 6.67 2.06 -2.76
CA ALA A 17 6.85 3.43 -2.29
C ALA A 17 7.32 3.53 -0.82
N ARG A 18 6.89 2.64 0.09
CA ARG A 18 7.44 2.58 1.47
C ARG A 18 8.87 2.06 1.51
N THR A 19 9.22 1.15 0.59
CA THR A 19 10.60 0.67 0.43
C THR A 19 11.51 1.76 -0.18
N ALA A 20 10.97 2.57 -1.10
CA ALA A 20 11.62 3.78 -1.61
C ALA A 20 11.87 4.83 -0.53
N ARG A 21 10.90 5.00 0.39
CA ARG A 21 10.97 5.92 1.52
C ARG A 21 12.06 5.52 2.54
N ARG A 22 12.24 4.21 2.83
CA ARG A 22 13.29 3.69 3.73
C ARG A 22 14.75 3.97 3.32
N LEU A 23 15.02 4.29 2.06
CA LEU A 23 16.39 4.48 1.55
C LEU A 23 16.67 5.90 1.04
N ARG A 24 15.62 6.73 0.88
CA ARG A 24 15.76 8.11 0.41
C ARG A 24 16.43 9.04 1.40
N THR A 25 16.44 8.66 2.66
CA THR A 25 17.09 9.41 3.72
C THR A 25 18.58 9.11 3.86
N GLY A 26 19.04 7.96 3.36
CA GLY A 26 20.46 7.57 3.36
C GLY A 26 21.28 8.00 2.13
N ALA A 27 20.66 8.39 1.01
CA ALA A 27 21.37 8.62 -0.25
C ALA A 27 21.10 10.01 -0.85
N ARG A 28 22.13 10.87 -0.84
CA ARG A 28 22.19 12.16 -1.53
C ARG A 28 22.11 11.97 -3.05
N GLY A 29 20.91 11.73 -3.59
CA GLY A 29 20.65 11.70 -5.03
C GLY A 29 20.56 13.12 -5.62
N ARG A 30 21.28 13.34 -6.73
CA ARG A 30 21.51 14.64 -7.40
C ARG A 30 20.32 15.15 -8.25
N TRP A 31 19.13 14.55 -8.13
CA TRP A 31 17.96 14.92 -8.93
C TRP A 31 16.82 15.35 -8.02
N GLY A 32 16.57 16.66 -7.97
CA GLY A 32 15.46 17.27 -7.24
C GLY A 32 15.92 18.43 -6.35
N GLY A 33 15.62 19.67 -6.78
CA GLY A 33 15.79 20.85 -5.93
C GLY A 33 14.97 20.74 -4.63
N ARG A 34 15.34 21.52 -3.60
CA ARG A 34 14.70 21.50 -2.27
C ARG A 34 13.15 21.57 -2.34
N ARG A 35 12.60 22.31 -3.30
CA ARG A 35 11.16 22.42 -3.56
C ARG A 35 10.50 21.11 -4.03
N SER A 36 11.16 20.33 -4.89
CA SER A 36 10.65 19.04 -5.38
C SER A 36 10.57 18.01 -4.25
N ARG A 37 11.57 18.00 -3.34
CA ARG A 37 11.57 17.11 -2.17
C ARG A 37 10.43 17.42 -1.20
N VAL A 38 10.22 18.71 -0.89
CA VAL A 38 9.12 19.16 -0.02
C VAL A 38 7.76 18.81 -0.64
N PHE A 39 7.59 19.05 -1.94
CA PHE A 39 6.36 18.71 -2.65
C PHE A 39 6.05 17.20 -2.56
N THR A 40 7.01 16.33 -2.87
CA THR A 40 6.82 14.87 -2.75
C THR A 40 6.53 14.42 -1.32
N ALA A 41 7.13 15.07 -0.31
CA ALA A 41 6.88 14.73 1.10
C ALA A 41 5.46 15.13 1.54
N VAL A 42 4.99 16.33 1.14
CA VAL A 42 3.64 16.79 1.42
C VAL A 42 2.60 15.90 0.74
N LEU A 43 2.81 15.56 -0.54
CA LEU A 43 1.91 14.70 -1.28
C LEU A 43 1.83 13.30 -0.65
N SER A 44 2.97 12.74 -0.22
CA SER A 44 3.01 11.45 0.49
C SER A 44 2.22 11.49 1.79
N ARG A 45 2.40 12.52 2.62
CA ARG A 45 1.69 12.66 3.91
C ARG A 45 0.19 12.85 3.70
N LEU A 46 -0.20 13.59 2.67
CA LEU A 46 -1.59 13.75 2.28
C LEU A 46 -2.20 12.41 1.86
N HIS A 47 -1.50 11.63 1.04
CA HIS A 47 -1.96 10.31 0.61
C HIS A 47 -2.18 9.37 1.81
N ASP A 48 -1.23 9.30 2.74
CA ASP A 48 -1.30 8.44 3.93
C ASP A 48 -2.44 8.88 4.88
N GLY A 49 -2.65 10.19 5.02
CA GLY A 49 -3.75 10.76 5.80
C GLY A 49 -5.12 10.45 5.20
N VAL A 50 -5.30 10.67 3.89
CA VAL A 50 -6.55 10.37 3.17
C VAL A 50 -6.86 8.87 3.23
N ARG A 51 -5.85 8.01 3.06
CA ARG A 51 -5.97 6.56 3.20
C ARG A 51 -6.50 6.16 4.58
N THR A 52 -5.84 6.67 5.63
CA THR A 52 -6.18 6.34 7.02
C THR A 52 -7.61 6.77 7.35
N LEU A 53 -7.98 8.00 6.98
CA LEU A 53 -9.33 8.52 7.18
C LEU A 53 -10.37 7.70 6.41
N SER A 54 -10.07 7.33 5.16
CA SER A 54 -10.96 6.51 4.33
C SER A 54 -11.31 5.18 5.00
N TYR A 55 -10.32 4.44 5.48
CA TYR A 55 -10.55 3.15 6.15
C TYR A 55 -11.16 3.32 7.54
N ALA A 56 -10.83 4.40 8.27
CA ALA A 56 -11.46 4.70 9.55
C ALA A 56 -12.97 4.96 9.39
N CYS A 57 -13.36 5.74 8.38
CA CYS A 57 -14.75 5.94 8.00
C CYS A 57 -15.41 4.61 7.57
N GLN A 58 -14.71 3.76 6.81
CA GLN A 58 -15.23 2.45 6.40
C GLN A 58 -15.49 1.52 7.58
N LEU A 59 -14.56 1.48 8.53
CA LEU A 59 -14.64 0.68 9.74
C LEU A 59 -15.79 1.16 10.63
N ALA A 60 -15.83 2.46 10.94
CA ALA A 60 -16.87 3.04 11.78
C ALA A 60 -18.25 2.91 11.13
N GLY A 61 -18.37 3.26 9.84
CA GLY A 61 -19.63 3.14 9.08
C GLY A 61 -20.11 1.69 8.99
N GLY A 62 -19.20 0.75 8.68
CA GLY A 62 -19.49 -0.67 8.62
C GLY A 62 -19.94 -1.25 9.96
N LEU A 63 -19.32 -0.85 11.07
CA LEU A 63 -19.71 -1.28 12.42
C LEU A 63 -21.08 -0.72 12.83
N LEU A 64 -21.37 0.53 12.49
CA LEU A 64 -22.66 1.17 12.77
C LEU A 64 -23.81 0.52 11.99
N VAL A 65 -23.59 0.19 10.71
CA VAL A 65 -24.55 -0.55 9.90
C VAL A 65 -24.75 -1.96 10.44
N ALA A 66 -23.65 -2.68 10.76
CA ALA A 66 -23.73 -4.05 11.28
C ALA A 66 -24.42 -4.14 12.65
N ARG A 67 -24.34 -3.08 13.48
CA ARG A 67 -25.00 -3.02 14.79
C ARG A 67 -26.44 -2.49 14.74
N SER A 68 -26.88 -1.91 13.62
CA SER A 68 -28.24 -1.37 13.53
C SER A 68 -29.26 -2.51 13.47
N ARG A 69 -30.04 -2.66 14.55
CA ARG A 69 -31.10 -3.67 14.66
C ARG A 69 -32.24 -3.48 13.67
N GLN A 70 -32.42 -2.26 13.16
CA GLN A 70 -33.49 -1.90 12.21
C GLN A 70 -32.99 -1.78 10.77
N GLY A 71 -31.73 -2.15 10.50
CA GLY A 71 -31.16 -2.15 9.14
C GLY A 71 -30.88 -0.76 8.54
N VAL A 72 -31.19 0.33 9.24
CA VAL A 72 -30.94 1.70 8.77
C VAL A 72 -30.10 2.44 9.80
N SER A 73 -28.88 2.81 9.44
CA SER A 73 -28.03 3.73 10.22
C SER A 73 -27.65 4.90 9.32
N PRO A 74 -28.34 6.07 9.41
CA PRO A 74 -28.04 7.22 8.55
C PRO A 74 -26.58 7.66 8.67
N LEU A 75 -26.04 7.71 9.90
CA LEU A 75 -24.64 7.99 10.16
C LEU A 75 -23.72 6.91 9.57
N GLY A 76 -24.08 5.63 9.73
CA GLY A 76 -23.31 4.51 9.19
C GLY A 76 -23.18 4.56 7.66
N HIS A 77 -24.29 4.80 6.96
CA HIS A 77 -24.28 5.01 5.51
C HIS A 77 -23.53 6.28 5.11
N GLY A 78 -23.67 7.38 5.86
CA GLY A 78 -22.92 8.61 5.63
C GLY A 78 -21.40 8.39 5.70
N LEU A 79 -20.93 7.64 6.69
CA LEU A 79 -19.51 7.29 6.83
C LEU A 79 -19.00 6.35 5.73
N LEU A 80 -19.83 5.40 5.29
CA LEU A 80 -19.49 4.55 4.14
C LEU A 80 -19.40 5.36 2.84
N THR A 81 -20.30 6.33 2.63
CA THR A 81 -20.23 7.27 1.50
C THR A 81 -18.97 8.14 1.57
N ALA A 82 -18.66 8.70 2.74
CA ALA A 82 -17.44 9.47 2.95
C ALA A 82 -16.18 8.63 2.66
N SER A 83 -16.14 7.38 3.11
CA SER A 83 -15.08 6.43 2.80
C SER A 83 -14.92 6.20 1.28
N ALA A 84 -16.02 6.02 0.57
CA ALA A 84 -16.00 5.85 -0.89
C ALA A 84 -15.45 7.10 -1.60
N GLN A 85 -15.85 8.30 -1.18
CA GLN A 85 -15.35 9.56 -1.75
C GLN A 85 -13.86 9.77 -1.47
N LEU A 86 -13.41 9.50 -0.25
CA LEU A 86 -11.99 9.57 0.12
C LEU A 86 -11.14 8.55 -0.65
N SER A 87 -11.68 7.35 -0.87
CA SER A 87 -11.05 6.35 -1.73
C SER A 87 -10.92 6.87 -3.17
N HIS A 88 -11.99 7.41 -3.75
CA HIS A 88 -11.95 7.97 -5.10
C HIS A 88 -10.95 9.13 -5.23
N CYS A 89 -10.95 10.05 -4.26
CA CYS A 89 -9.95 11.12 -4.15
C CYS A 89 -8.53 10.55 -4.19
N ARG A 90 -8.26 9.46 -3.46
CA ARG A 90 -6.95 8.81 -3.45
C ARG A 90 -6.54 8.24 -4.81
N THR A 91 -7.46 7.79 -5.66
CA THR A 91 -7.11 7.41 -7.05
C THR A 91 -6.73 8.61 -7.88
N VAL A 92 -7.49 9.70 -7.78
CA VAL A 92 -7.18 10.94 -8.50
C VAL A 92 -5.82 11.48 -8.08
N LEU A 93 -5.47 11.43 -6.79
CA LEU A 93 -4.15 11.84 -6.30
C LEU A 93 -3.01 10.96 -6.86
N ARG A 94 -3.27 9.68 -7.16
CA ARG A 94 -2.25 8.75 -7.68
C ARG A 94 -1.93 8.93 -9.16
N LEU A 95 -2.77 9.67 -9.89
CA LEU A 95 -2.43 10.17 -11.24
C LEU A 95 -1.14 11.01 -11.25
N PHE A 96 -0.69 11.50 -10.08
CA PHE A 96 0.53 12.29 -9.94
C PHE A 96 1.74 11.47 -9.46
N ASP A 97 1.57 10.17 -9.20
CA ASP A 97 2.60 9.31 -8.60
C ASP A 97 3.47 8.58 -9.63
N ASP A 98 3.10 8.53 -10.92
CA ASP A 98 3.89 7.83 -11.96
C ASP A 98 5.33 8.33 -12.02
N LEU A 99 5.51 9.66 -12.01
CA LEU A 99 6.84 10.27 -12.09
C LEU A 99 7.67 9.93 -10.85
N SER A 100 7.04 9.93 -9.68
CA SER A 100 7.69 9.58 -8.42
C SER A 100 8.15 8.11 -8.42
N MET A 101 7.32 7.22 -8.97
CA MET A 101 7.65 5.81 -9.08
C MET A 101 8.67 5.49 -10.14
N LEU A 102 8.60 6.17 -11.30
CA LEU A 102 9.60 6.06 -12.35
C LEU A 102 10.96 6.54 -11.83
N ALA A 103 10.98 7.70 -11.18
CA ALA A 103 12.20 8.22 -10.55
C ALA A 103 12.76 7.23 -9.53
N TYR A 104 11.91 6.61 -8.70
CA TYR A 104 12.34 5.57 -7.77
C TYR A 104 12.90 4.34 -8.48
N SER A 105 12.20 3.82 -9.48
CA SER A 105 12.61 2.62 -10.23
C SER A 105 13.93 2.84 -10.96
N CYS A 106 14.13 4.02 -11.55
CA CYS A 106 15.40 4.43 -12.15
C CYS A 106 16.53 4.53 -11.12
N GLN A 107 16.26 5.07 -9.92
CA GLN A 107 17.23 5.13 -8.83
C GLN A 107 17.58 3.75 -8.29
N TYR A 108 16.59 2.86 -8.17
CA TYR A 108 16.78 1.49 -7.70
C TYR A 108 17.54 0.64 -8.73
N GLY A 109 17.30 0.90 -10.03
CA GLY A 109 17.88 0.17 -11.14
C GLY A 109 17.62 -1.34 -11.05
N LEU A 110 18.66 -2.14 -11.27
CA LEU A 110 18.63 -3.59 -11.13
C LEU A 110 19.04 -4.07 -9.73
N GLY A 111 18.96 -3.19 -8.71
CA GLY A 111 19.17 -3.54 -7.31
C GLY A 111 20.63 -3.83 -6.91
N ARG A 112 21.59 -3.10 -7.50
CA ARG A 112 23.04 -3.28 -7.22
C ARG A 112 23.40 -3.08 -5.74
N GLN A 113 22.59 -2.31 -5.02
CA GLN A 113 22.67 -2.03 -3.59
C GLN A 113 22.29 -3.21 -2.68
N GLU A 114 21.60 -4.23 -3.21
CA GLU A 114 21.20 -5.39 -2.42
C GLU A 114 22.28 -6.46 -2.49
N GLU A 115 22.82 -6.89 -1.35
CA GLU A 115 23.78 -8.00 -1.29
C GLU A 115 23.12 -9.36 -1.58
N ASP A 116 21.85 -9.52 -1.18
CA ASP A 116 21.11 -10.77 -1.35
C ASP A 116 20.44 -10.82 -2.73
N ALA A 117 20.84 -11.79 -3.55
CA ALA A 117 20.28 -11.95 -4.90
C ALA A 117 18.76 -12.18 -4.90
N ALA A 118 18.21 -12.90 -3.91
CA ALA A 118 16.76 -13.12 -3.84
C ALA A 118 16.04 -11.82 -3.49
N VAL A 119 16.53 -11.06 -2.50
CA VAL A 119 15.97 -9.73 -2.15
C VAL A 119 16.06 -8.78 -3.35
N ARG A 120 17.16 -8.82 -4.09
CA ARG A 120 17.37 -8.03 -5.31
C ARG A 120 16.30 -8.30 -6.35
N TRP A 121 16.14 -9.56 -6.76
CA TRP A 121 15.16 -9.94 -7.78
C TRP A 121 13.73 -9.70 -7.32
N LEU A 122 13.41 -10.00 -6.06
CA LEU A 122 12.08 -9.69 -5.49
C LEU A 122 11.77 -8.20 -5.57
N SER A 123 12.74 -7.34 -5.24
CA SER A 123 12.56 -5.89 -5.32
C SER A 123 12.41 -5.38 -6.76
N VAL A 124 13.16 -5.94 -7.72
CA VAL A 124 13.00 -5.60 -9.15
C VAL A 124 11.61 -6.00 -9.64
N LEU A 125 11.12 -7.18 -9.26
CA LEU A 125 9.78 -7.64 -9.63
C LEU A 125 8.67 -6.80 -8.97
N ILE A 126 8.86 -6.38 -7.71
CA ILE A 126 7.96 -5.42 -7.03
C ILE A 126 7.88 -4.13 -7.82
N ASN A 127 9.04 -3.55 -8.20
CA ASN A 127 9.07 -2.31 -8.97
C ASN A 127 8.40 -2.47 -10.33
N LEU A 128 8.59 -3.60 -11.01
CA LEU A 128 7.91 -3.90 -12.27
C LEU A 128 6.40 -3.98 -12.10
N ALA A 129 5.92 -4.72 -11.09
CA ALA A 129 4.49 -4.84 -10.80
C ALA A 129 3.87 -3.47 -10.48
N ASP A 130 4.57 -2.67 -9.67
CA ASP A 130 4.15 -1.31 -9.33
C ASP A 130 4.15 -0.39 -10.55
N GLN A 131 5.12 -0.49 -11.46
CA GLN A 131 5.14 0.31 -12.70
C GLN A 131 4.00 -0.03 -13.66
N LEU A 132 3.60 -1.30 -13.73
CA LEU A 132 2.46 -1.74 -14.54
C LEU A 132 1.12 -1.37 -13.90
N TYR A 133 1.09 -1.29 -12.56
CA TYR A 133 -0.11 -1.01 -11.79
C TYR A 133 -0.71 0.37 -12.12
N TYR A 134 0.09 1.44 -12.10
CA TYR A 134 -0.44 2.80 -12.28
C TYR A 134 -1.12 3.01 -13.64
N PRO A 135 -0.50 2.67 -14.79
CA PRO A 135 -1.16 2.83 -16.08
C PRO A 135 -2.46 2.03 -16.18
N CYS A 136 -2.48 0.81 -15.65
CA CYS A 136 -3.70 -0.02 -15.64
C CYS A 136 -4.81 0.65 -14.84
N GLU A 137 -4.48 1.23 -13.70
CA GLU A 137 -5.44 1.95 -12.90
C GLU A 137 -5.91 3.26 -13.56
N HIS A 138 -5.01 4.00 -14.21
CA HIS A 138 -5.38 5.22 -14.91
C HIS A 138 -6.36 4.94 -16.05
N VAL A 139 -6.17 3.82 -16.76
CA VAL A 139 -7.16 3.36 -17.74
C VAL A 139 -8.47 2.95 -17.05
N ALA A 140 -8.41 2.26 -15.91
CA ALA A 140 -9.61 1.87 -15.15
C ALA A 140 -10.44 3.09 -14.71
N TRP A 141 -9.77 4.10 -14.13
CA TRP A 141 -10.37 5.35 -13.70
C TRP A 141 -10.93 6.15 -14.89
N ALA A 142 -10.17 6.28 -15.98
CA ALA A 142 -10.61 7.01 -17.17
C ALA A 142 -11.79 6.32 -17.86
N ALA A 143 -11.82 4.99 -17.88
CA ALA A 143 -12.94 4.20 -18.37
C ALA A 143 -14.19 4.37 -17.47
N GLU A 144 -14.03 4.36 -16.15
CA GLU A 144 -15.10 4.58 -15.19
C GLU A 144 -15.69 6.01 -15.31
N ALA A 145 -14.83 7.00 -15.52
CA ALA A 145 -15.21 8.39 -15.78
C ALA A 145 -15.78 8.62 -17.19
N ARG A 146 -15.88 7.57 -18.03
CA ARG A 146 -16.31 7.63 -19.44
C ARG A 146 -15.48 8.55 -20.32
N ILE A 147 -14.23 8.79 -19.95
CA ILE A 147 -13.25 9.52 -20.75
C ILE A 147 -12.74 8.62 -21.89
N LEU A 148 -12.58 7.32 -21.62
CA LEU A 148 -12.13 6.32 -22.60
C LEU A 148 -13.21 5.24 -22.83
N PRO A 149 -13.43 4.80 -24.08
CA PRO A 149 -14.32 3.69 -24.40
C PRO A 149 -13.63 2.34 -24.11
N ALA A 150 -13.40 2.05 -22.83
CA ALA A 150 -12.77 0.81 -22.37
C ALA A 150 -13.60 0.14 -21.26
N GLU A 151 -13.36 -1.15 -21.01
CA GLU A 151 -14.08 -1.91 -19.99
C GLU A 151 -13.45 -1.70 -18.60
N ALA A 152 -13.98 -0.75 -17.83
CA ALA A 152 -13.44 -0.36 -16.52
C ALA A 152 -13.23 -1.55 -15.56
N ASP A 153 -14.18 -2.48 -15.50
CA ASP A 153 -14.13 -3.64 -14.60
C ASP A 153 -12.89 -4.53 -14.86
N ARG A 154 -12.46 -4.69 -16.12
CA ARG A 154 -11.26 -5.48 -16.46
C ARG A 154 -9.98 -4.78 -16.02
N TRP A 155 -9.91 -3.47 -16.23
CA TRP A 155 -8.75 -2.68 -15.85
C TRP A 155 -8.61 -2.56 -14.33
N TRP A 156 -9.73 -2.43 -13.60
CA TRP A 156 -9.75 -2.51 -12.14
C TRP A 156 -9.32 -3.88 -11.62
N ALA A 157 -9.77 -4.96 -12.25
CA ALA A 157 -9.32 -6.30 -11.89
C ALA A 157 -7.82 -6.50 -12.14
N LEU A 158 -7.30 -5.99 -13.28
CA LEU A 158 -5.89 -6.08 -13.62
C LEU A 158 -5.01 -5.26 -12.67
N SER A 159 -5.38 -4.01 -12.36
CA SER A 159 -4.63 -3.20 -11.39
C SER A 159 -4.67 -3.85 -10.01
N THR A 160 -5.83 -4.36 -9.56
CA THR A 160 -5.94 -5.09 -8.29
C THR A 160 -5.07 -6.35 -8.26
N ALA A 161 -4.98 -7.08 -9.37
CA ALA A 161 -4.11 -8.25 -9.49
C ALA A 161 -2.62 -7.88 -9.42
N LEU A 162 -2.19 -6.84 -10.13
CA LEU A 162 -0.81 -6.33 -10.09
C LEU A 162 -0.42 -5.88 -8.68
N TRP A 163 -1.34 -5.19 -7.99
CA TRP A 163 -1.17 -4.82 -6.59
C TRP A 163 -1.04 -6.06 -5.69
N GLY A 164 -1.90 -7.06 -5.85
CA GLY A 164 -1.81 -8.33 -5.14
C GLY A 164 -0.48 -9.06 -5.36
N VAL A 165 0.04 -9.07 -6.59
CA VAL A 165 1.36 -9.63 -6.91
C VAL A 165 2.47 -8.85 -6.20
N SER A 166 2.44 -7.52 -6.24
CA SER A 166 3.40 -6.66 -5.53
C SER A 166 3.41 -6.95 -4.02
N LEU A 167 2.24 -7.12 -3.40
CA LEU A 167 2.10 -7.48 -1.98
C LEU A 167 2.70 -8.86 -1.67
N LEU A 168 2.43 -9.87 -2.49
CA LEU A 168 3.00 -11.22 -2.33
C LEU A 168 4.54 -11.20 -2.42
N LEU A 169 5.08 -10.50 -3.41
CA LEU A 169 6.52 -10.33 -3.56
C LEU A 169 7.12 -9.55 -2.37
N GLY A 170 6.43 -8.52 -1.89
CA GLY A 170 6.82 -7.75 -0.70
C GLY A 170 6.85 -8.60 0.56
N ILE A 171 5.85 -9.46 0.78
CA ILE A 171 5.83 -10.44 1.88
C ILE A 171 7.02 -11.39 1.76
N ALA A 172 7.25 -11.98 0.58
CA ALA A 172 8.38 -12.90 0.36
C ALA A 172 9.73 -12.21 0.63
N ARG A 173 9.88 -10.95 0.18
CA ARG A 173 11.08 -10.13 0.42
C ARG A 173 11.32 -9.89 1.91
N SER A 174 10.32 -9.41 2.64
CA SER A 174 10.46 -9.13 4.07
C SER A 174 10.67 -10.41 4.89
N LEU A 175 10.05 -11.53 4.52
CA LEU A 175 10.31 -12.83 5.15
C LEU A 175 11.75 -13.30 4.94
N ARG A 176 12.30 -13.13 3.73
CA ARG A 176 13.70 -13.45 3.41
C ARG A 176 14.69 -12.61 4.23
N ILE A 177 14.41 -11.31 4.39
CA ILE A 177 15.23 -10.43 5.23
C ILE A 177 15.11 -10.86 6.70
N LEU A 178 13.90 -11.10 7.19
CA LEU A 178 13.64 -11.51 8.57
C LEU A 178 14.32 -12.84 8.92
N SER A 179 14.32 -13.83 8.02
CA SER A 179 15.01 -15.10 8.25
C SER A 179 16.52 -14.91 8.42
N ARG A 180 17.13 -14.01 7.64
CA ARG A 180 18.55 -13.68 7.76
C ARG A 180 18.87 -12.93 9.06
N LEU A 181 18.06 -11.95 9.42
CA LEU A 181 18.23 -11.20 10.68
C LEU A 181 18.11 -12.12 11.91
N ARG A 182 17.15 -13.06 11.89
CA ARG A 182 17.04 -14.08 12.94
C ARG A 182 18.28 -14.95 13.02
N SER A 183 18.86 -15.34 11.88
CA SER A 183 20.12 -16.10 11.88
C SER A 183 21.29 -15.30 12.46
N GLN A 184 21.34 -13.98 12.26
CA GLN A 184 22.38 -13.11 12.83
C GLN A 184 22.22 -12.95 14.35
N LEU A 185 20.99 -12.82 14.84
CA LEU A 185 20.69 -12.72 16.27
C LEU A 185 21.00 -13.99 17.08
N ARG A 186 21.15 -15.14 16.41
CA ARG A 186 21.55 -16.41 17.05
C ARG A 186 23.06 -16.48 17.33
N LYS A 187 23.87 -15.58 16.75
CA LYS A 187 25.33 -15.50 17.00
C LYS A 187 25.58 -14.62 18.24
N PRO A 188 26.64 -14.87 19.03
CA PRO A 188 26.94 -14.09 20.23
C PRO A 188 27.08 -12.60 19.87
N PRO A 189 26.35 -11.70 20.57
CA PRO A 189 26.19 -10.32 20.13
C PRO A 189 27.37 -9.42 20.55
N SER A 190 27.77 -8.49 19.67
CA SER A 190 28.34 -7.21 20.08
C SER A 190 27.17 -6.23 20.32
N GLY A 191 27.06 -5.68 21.54
CA GLY A 191 25.80 -5.12 22.07
C GLY A 191 25.02 -4.15 21.16
N SER A 192 25.68 -3.16 20.54
CA SER A 192 25.01 -2.14 19.71
C SER A 192 24.51 -2.69 18.37
N ALA A 193 25.19 -3.68 17.79
CA ALA A 193 24.77 -4.35 16.56
C ALA A 193 23.51 -5.20 16.77
N SER A 194 23.36 -5.81 17.96
CA SER A 194 22.19 -6.62 18.32
C SER A 194 20.90 -5.80 18.41
N ARG A 195 20.96 -4.58 18.98
CA ARG A 195 19.79 -3.68 19.08
C ARG A 195 19.30 -3.23 17.70
N LYS A 196 20.20 -2.79 16.83
CA LYS A 196 19.88 -2.39 15.45
C LYS A 196 19.27 -3.54 14.64
N THR A 197 19.85 -4.75 14.78
CA THR A 197 19.33 -5.96 14.13
C THR A 197 17.93 -6.32 14.60
N ARG A 198 17.66 -6.19 15.91
CA ARG A 198 16.31 -6.42 16.48
C ARG A 198 15.29 -5.40 16.00
N ALA A 199 15.66 -4.11 15.96
CA ALA A 199 14.80 -3.05 15.42
C ALA A 199 14.44 -3.32 13.95
N ARG A 200 15.44 -3.66 13.13
CA ARG A 200 15.22 -4.03 11.73
C ARG A 200 14.31 -5.26 11.59
N ALA A 201 14.51 -6.29 12.42
CA ALA A 201 13.65 -7.48 12.41
C ALA A 201 12.19 -7.15 12.78
N LYS A 202 11.98 -6.25 13.76
CA LYS A 202 10.65 -5.74 14.11
C LYS A 202 10.02 -5.01 12.92
N ALA A 203 10.77 -4.11 12.27
CA ALA A 203 10.29 -3.36 11.13
C ALA A 203 9.86 -4.26 9.95
N GLU A 204 10.63 -5.31 9.65
CA GLU A 204 10.26 -6.30 8.61
C GLU A 204 9.01 -7.11 9.01
N ALA A 205 8.87 -7.49 10.27
CA ALA A 205 7.68 -8.20 10.75
C ALA A 205 6.41 -7.34 10.63
N LEU A 206 6.50 -6.05 10.97
CA LEU A 206 5.39 -5.09 10.79
C LEU A 206 5.08 -4.86 9.32
N THR A 207 6.09 -4.87 8.45
CA THR A 207 5.92 -4.77 6.99
C THR A 207 5.16 -5.99 6.45
N VAL A 208 5.50 -7.21 6.90
CA VAL A 208 4.75 -8.43 6.57
C VAL A 208 3.29 -8.33 7.01
N LEU A 209 3.04 -7.90 8.25
CA LEU A 209 1.67 -7.76 8.77
C LEU A 209 0.85 -6.73 7.97
N SER A 210 1.45 -5.58 7.64
CA SER A 210 0.80 -4.55 6.82
C SER A 210 0.45 -5.09 5.43
N ASN A 211 1.39 -5.78 4.76
CA ASN A 211 1.15 -6.35 3.44
C ASN A 211 0.13 -7.49 3.46
N LEU A 212 0.07 -8.30 4.53
CA LEU A 212 -0.96 -9.34 4.67
C LEU A 212 -2.37 -8.75 4.82
N ALA A 213 -2.51 -7.68 5.60
CA ALA A 213 -3.78 -6.98 5.75
C ALA A 213 -4.24 -6.37 4.41
N ASP A 214 -3.32 -5.75 3.67
CA ASP A 214 -3.59 -5.22 2.33
C ASP A 214 -3.90 -6.32 1.32
N LEU A 215 -3.23 -7.48 1.39
CA LEU A 215 -3.48 -8.61 0.51
C LEU A 215 -4.86 -9.21 0.75
N ALA A 216 -5.29 -9.29 2.01
CA ALA A 216 -6.63 -9.73 2.37
C ALA A 216 -7.70 -8.83 1.72
N ASN A 217 -7.50 -7.52 1.73
CA ASN A 217 -8.35 -6.56 1.04
C ASN A 217 -8.25 -6.69 -0.49
N ALA A 218 -7.04 -6.82 -1.06
CA ALA A 218 -6.83 -7.01 -2.49
C ALA A 218 -7.64 -8.20 -3.04
N VAL A 219 -7.56 -9.35 -2.37
CA VAL A 219 -8.32 -10.55 -2.75
C VAL A 219 -9.83 -10.34 -2.60
N HIS A 220 -10.29 -9.65 -1.54
CA HIS A 220 -11.71 -9.33 -1.38
C HIS A 220 -12.27 -8.55 -2.58
N TRP A 221 -11.44 -7.73 -3.20
CA TRP A 221 -11.86 -6.86 -4.29
C TRP A 221 -11.65 -7.43 -5.69
N MET A 222 -11.06 -8.62 -5.80
CA MET A 222 -10.97 -9.33 -7.07
C MET A 222 -12.36 -9.77 -7.57
N PRO A 223 -12.49 -10.13 -8.86
CA PRO A 223 -13.71 -10.75 -9.39
C PRO A 223 -14.12 -12.00 -8.59
N ALA A 224 -15.43 -12.23 -8.49
CA ALA A 224 -15.98 -13.40 -7.80
C ALA A 224 -15.44 -14.71 -8.39
N GLY A 225 -15.21 -15.70 -7.52
CA GLY A 225 -14.64 -17.00 -7.87
C GLY A 225 -13.17 -17.17 -7.45
N LEU A 226 -12.50 -16.11 -6.98
CA LEU A 226 -11.15 -16.17 -6.43
C LEU A 226 -11.18 -16.10 -4.89
N LEU A 227 -10.83 -17.20 -4.21
CA LEU A 227 -10.68 -17.26 -2.75
C LEU A 227 -11.90 -16.64 -2.01
N TRP A 228 -11.71 -15.53 -1.28
CA TRP A 228 -12.74 -14.80 -0.54
C TRP A 228 -13.18 -13.49 -1.24
N ALA A 229 -13.01 -13.39 -2.55
CA ALA A 229 -13.51 -12.29 -3.36
C ALA A 229 -15.00 -12.01 -3.07
N GLY A 230 -15.30 -10.74 -2.75
CA GLY A 230 -16.64 -10.25 -2.41
C GLY A 230 -17.18 -10.69 -1.03
N ARG A 231 -16.41 -11.43 -0.22
CA ARG A 231 -16.93 -12.02 1.03
C ARG A 231 -16.79 -11.16 2.29
N PHE A 232 -15.90 -10.18 2.31
CA PHE A 232 -15.69 -9.36 3.51
C PHE A 232 -16.81 -8.34 3.70
N PRO A 233 -17.33 -8.19 4.94
CA PRO A 233 -18.21 -7.08 5.27
C PRO A 233 -17.42 -5.76 5.29
N PRO A 234 -18.07 -4.60 5.06
CA PRO A 234 -17.39 -3.30 4.99
C PRO A 234 -16.52 -2.97 6.20
N TRP A 235 -16.95 -3.35 7.41
CA TRP A 235 -16.17 -3.11 8.63
C TRP A 235 -14.85 -3.89 8.64
N LEU A 236 -14.80 -5.10 8.07
CA LEU A 236 -13.59 -5.92 8.05
C LEU A 236 -12.59 -5.35 7.05
N VAL A 237 -13.07 -4.90 5.89
CA VAL A 237 -12.26 -4.18 4.90
C VAL A 237 -11.66 -2.92 5.53
N GLY A 238 -12.49 -2.15 6.24
CA GLY A 238 -12.07 -0.99 7.00
C GLY A 238 -11.02 -1.33 8.07
N LEU A 239 -11.23 -2.39 8.86
CA LEU A 239 -10.30 -2.82 9.91
C LEU A 239 -8.91 -3.15 9.33
N LEU A 240 -8.86 -4.00 8.30
CA LEU A 240 -7.62 -4.43 7.67
C LEU A 240 -6.89 -3.24 7.04
N GLY A 241 -7.62 -2.36 6.37
CA GLY A 241 -7.08 -1.13 5.79
C GLY A 241 -6.59 -0.14 6.84
N SER A 242 -7.27 -0.01 7.99
CA SER A 242 -6.82 0.81 9.11
C SER A 242 -5.53 0.25 9.73
N ILE A 243 -5.45 -1.07 9.96
CA ILE A 243 -4.24 -1.73 10.46
C ILE A 243 -3.05 -1.46 9.53
N SER A 244 -3.20 -1.69 8.23
CA SER A 244 -2.10 -1.49 7.28
C SER A 244 -1.69 -0.03 7.14
N SER A 245 -2.63 0.91 7.26
CA SER A 245 -2.36 2.36 7.24
C SER A 245 -1.59 2.80 8.48
N LEU A 246 -2.04 2.40 9.68
CA LEU A 246 -1.37 2.75 10.95
C LEU A 246 0.03 2.15 11.04
N LEU A 247 0.21 0.91 10.58
CA LEU A 247 1.53 0.29 10.48
C LEU A 247 2.44 1.03 9.50
N GLY A 248 1.89 1.50 8.38
CA GLY A 248 2.62 2.34 7.41
C GLY A 248 3.14 3.62 8.03
N ILE A 249 2.26 4.36 8.71
CA ILE A 249 2.60 5.60 9.41
C ILE A 249 3.66 5.34 10.48
N TYR A 250 3.46 4.31 11.31
CA TYR A 250 4.41 3.94 12.36
C TYR A 250 5.81 3.64 11.77
N LEU A 251 5.89 2.86 10.70
CA LEU A 251 7.16 2.51 10.07
C LEU A 251 7.86 3.72 9.45
N THR A 252 7.11 4.70 8.93
CA THR A 252 7.67 5.96 8.42
C THR A 252 8.29 6.77 9.56
N TYR A 253 7.56 6.99 10.66
CA TYR A 253 8.06 7.75 11.81
C TYR A 253 9.23 7.07 12.54
N ASP A 254 9.18 5.75 12.71
CA ASP A 254 10.26 4.97 13.34
C ASP A 254 11.56 5.06 12.52
N THR A 255 11.46 5.22 11.19
CA THR A 255 12.63 5.40 10.33
C THR A 255 13.20 6.82 10.42
N GLU A 256 12.35 7.85 10.52
CA GLU A 256 12.79 9.26 10.66
C GLU A 256 13.47 9.52 12.03
N GLY A 257 12.99 8.91 13.12
CA GLY A 257 13.56 9.09 14.47
C GLY A 257 14.93 8.43 14.71
N HIS A 258 15.45 7.67 13.74
CA HIS A 258 16.76 7.02 13.81
C HIS A 258 17.87 7.76 13.04
N GLU A 259 17.54 8.90 12.41
CA GLU A 259 18.46 9.69 11.57
C GLU A 259 18.82 11.08 12.15
N GLU A 260 18.25 11.42 13.31
CA GLU A 260 18.71 12.50 14.19
C GLU A 260 19.71 11.95 15.24
#